data_AF-A0A947Y4F3-F1
#
_entry.id   AF-A0A947Y4F3-F1
#
_cell.length_a   1.000
_cell.length_b   1.000
_cell.length_c   1.000
_cell.angle_alpha   90.00
_cell.angle_beta   90.00
_cell.angle_gamma   90.00
#
_symmetry.space_group_name_H-M   'P 1'
#
loop_
_entity.id
_entity.type
_entity.pdbx_description
1 polymer ?
#
loop_
_entity_poly.entity_id
_entity_poly.type
_entity_poly.pdbx_seq_one_letter_code
_entity_poly.pdbx_strand_id
1 'polypeptide(L)'
;MIRINLLPIRQLKKRARLKTELLGFLAVLALVLLVLVVGWLALAGKIANLKDEMVALETKKQSYQPIIKQIETLKKEKQLVEQKLDSIKTLQAGAMVTVRVLDEVASRTPTSRMWLNSLQQSAGRLQLQGIALDNETIAQYMQQLEASEYFEKTELTSSAQTDVAKQKLKSFALTINVIVPNS
;
A
#
# COMPACT_ATOMS: atom_id res chain seq x y z
N MET A 1 -71.45 68.85 -70.41
CA MET A 1 -70.00 68.56 -70.55
C MET A 1 -69.61 67.52 -69.52
N ILE A 2 -69.07 66.37 -69.94
CA ILE A 2 -68.77 65.24 -69.06
C ILE A 2 -67.38 65.42 -68.45
N ARG A 3 -67.25 65.36 -67.12
CA ARG A 3 -65.97 65.34 -66.40
C ARG A 3 -65.53 63.89 -66.19
N ILE A 4 -64.44 63.48 -66.84
CA ILE A 4 -63.88 62.13 -66.68
C ILE A 4 -62.77 62.15 -65.64
N ASN A 5 -62.93 61.33 -64.60
CA ASN A 5 -61.93 61.16 -63.55
C ASN A 5 -60.80 60.24 -64.05
N LEU A 6 -59.60 60.81 -64.22
CA LEU A 6 -58.41 60.15 -64.76
C LEU A 6 -57.44 59.65 -63.69
N LEU A 7 -57.86 59.51 -62.42
CA LEU A 7 -56.99 58.93 -61.40
C LEU A 7 -56.55 57.51 -61.82
N PRO A 8 -55.24 57.21 -61.89
CA PRO A 8 -54.74 55.88 -62.25
C PRO A 8 -54.84 54.94 -61.05
N ILE A 9 -56.07 54.64 -60.63
CA ILE A 9 -56.42 53.86 -59.44
C ILE A 9 -55.73 52.48 -59.45
N ARG A 10 -55.53 51.91 -60.64
CA ARG A 10 -54.84 50.62 -60.82
C ARG A 10 -53.35 50.67 -60.46
N GLN A 11 -52.64 51.75 -60.82
CA GLN A 11 -51.20 51.87 -60.55
C GLN A 11 -50.92 52.20 -59.09
N LEU A 12 -51.75 53.03 -58.47
CA LEU A 12 -51.67 53.34 -57.04
C LEU A 12 -51.95 52.10 -56.17
N LYS A 13 -52.95 51.27 -56.53
CA LYS A 13 -53.22 49.99 -55.85
C LYS A 13 -52.07 48.99 -56.00
N LYS A 14 -51.43 48.90 -57.18
CA LYS A 14 -50.24 48.03 -57.38
C LYS A 14 -49.05 48.47 -56.53
N ARG A 15 -48.74 49.77 -56.50
CA ARG A 15 -47.66 50.32 -55.65
C ARG A 15 -47.94 50.16 -54.17
N ALA A 16 -49.20 50.34 -53.74
CA ALA A 16 -49.60 50.11 -52.35
C ALA A 16 -49.42 48.63 -51.95
N ARG A 17 -49.83 47.68 -52.81
CA ARG A 17 -49.63 46.24 -52.59
C ARG A 17 -48.15 45.87 -52.48
N LEU A 18 -47.32 46.37 -53.40
CA LEU A 18 -45.87 46.12 -53.35
C LEU A 18 -45.22 46.71 -52.10
N LYS A 19 -45.65 47.90 -51.66
CA LYS A 19 -45.16 48.50 -50.40
C LYS A 19 -45.58 47.67 -49.18
N THR A 20 -46.80 47.16 -49.13
CA THR A 20 -47.26 46.28 -48.04
C THR A 20 -46.58 44.92 -48.04
N GLU A 21 -46.30 44.34 -49.21
CA GLU A 21 -45.54 43.09 -49.33
C GLU A 21 -44.07 43.27 -48.92
N LEU A 22 -43.42 44.36 -49.35
CA LEU A 22 -42.07 44.71 -48.92
C LEU A 22 -41.97 44.99 -47.42
N LEU A 23 -42.96 45.71 -46.85
CA LEU A 23 -43.02 45.92 -45.40
C LEU A 23 -43.20 44.60 -44.65
N GLY A 24 -44.06 43.71 -45.14
CA GLY A 24 -44.28 42.38 -44.56
C GLY A 24 -43.01 41.53 -44.59
N PHE A 25 -42.29 41.53 -45.72
CA PHE A 25 -41.01 40.82 -45.84
C PHE A 25 -39.94 41.39 -44.91
N LEU A 26 -39.81 42.72 -44.83
CA LEU A 26 -38.90 43.40 -43.90
C LEU A 26 -39.24 43.09 -42.43
N ALA A 27 -40.52 43.02 -42.07
CA ALA A 27 -40.96 42.70 -40.72
C ALA A 27 -40.59 41.25 -40.35
N VAL A 28 -40.79 40.29 -41.25
CA VAL A 28 -40.38 38.89 -41.03
C VAL A 28 -38.86 38.77 -40.93
N LEU A 29 -38.11 39.45 -41.81
CA LEU A 29 -36.65 39.46 -41.77
C LEU A 29 -36.12 40.04 -40.45
N ALA A 30 -36.71 41.15 -39.99
CA ALA A 30 -36.35 41.76 -38.71
C ALA A 30 -36.66 40.82 -37.53
N LEU A 31 -37.76 40.08 -37.57
CA LEU A 31 -38.13 39.11 -36.54
C LEU A 31 -37.15 37.93 -36.49
N VAL A 32 -36.76 37.39 -37.65
CA VAL A 32 -35.75 36.32 -37.73
C VAL A 32 -34.40 36.79 -37.18
N LEU A 33 -33.95 38.00 -37.56
CA LEU A 33 -32.72 38.59 -37.04
C LEU A 33 -32.77 38.77 -35.52
N LEU A 34 -33.91 39.21 -34.98
CA LEU A 34 -34.09 39.38 -33.54
C LEU A 34 -33.96 38.04 -32.80
N VAL A 35 -34.59 36.97 -33.31
CA VAL A 35 -34.46 35.62 -32.72
C VAL A 35 -33.01 35.13 -32.74
N LEU A 36 -32.29 35.36 -33.84
CA LEU A 36 -30.88 34.99 -33.95
C LEU A 36 -29.99 35.75 -32.95
N VAL A 37 -30.20 37.05 -32.78
CA VAL A 37 -29.43 37.87 -31.81
C VAL A 37 -29.70 37.42 -30.38
N VAL A 38 -30.97 37.19 -30.02
CA VAL A 38 -31.34 36.69 -28.68
C VAL A 38 -30.74 35.30 -28.43
N GLY A 39 -30.81 34.41 -29.43
CA GLY A 39 -30.20 33.08 -29.35
C GLY A 39 -28.68 33.14 -29.17
N TRP A 40 -28.00 34.02 -29.89
CA TRP A 40 -26.56 34.22 -29.79
C TRP A 40 -26.14 34.77 -28.42
N LEU A 41 -26.88 35.75 -27.87
CA LEU A 41 -26.63 36.29 -26.52
C LEU A 41 -26.82 35.23 -25.44
N ALA A 42 -27.87 34.40 -25.54
CA ALA A 42 -28.10 33.32 -24.59
C ALA A 42 -26.98 32.26 -24.63
N LEU A 43 -26.49 31.92 -25.82
CA LEU A 43 -25.36 31.00 -25.99
C LEU A 43 -24.06 31.61 -25.47
N ALA A 44 -23.79 32.88 -25.76
CA ALA A 44 -22.61 33.59 -25.27
C ALA A 44 -22.59 33.66 -23.73
N GLY A 45 -23.74 33.95 -23.11
CA GLY A 45 -23.87 33.94 -21.65
C GLY A 45 -23.63 32.56 -21.03
N LYS A 46 -24.16 31.49 -21.64
CA LYS A 46 -23.89 30.11 -21.20
C LYS A 46 -22.40 29.78 -21.31
N ILE A 47 -21.75 30.12 -22.42
CA ILE A 47 -20.32 29.88 -22.63
C ILE A 47 -19.48 30.62 -21.58
N ALA A 48 -19.84 31.87 -21.25
CA ALA A 48 -19.16 32.63 -20.20
C ALA A 48 -19.27 31.95 -18.84
N ASN A 49 -20.49 31.55 -18.43
CA ASN A 49 -20.71 30.87 -17.15
C ASN A 49 -19.95 29.53 -17.07
N LEU A 50 -19.96 28.74 -18.15
CA LEU A 50 -19.22 27.47 -18.20
C LEU A 50 -17.70 27.70 -18.11
N LYS A 51 -17.19 28.78 -18.71
CA LYS A 51 -15.78 29.14 -18.64
C LYS A 51 -15.38 29.57 -17.23
N ASP A 52 -16.21 30.34 -16.55
CA ASP A 52 -15.97 30.76 -15.17
C ASP A 52 -15.99 29.56 -14.21
N GLU A 53 -16.93 28.63 -14.41
CA GLU A 53 -17.00 27.38 -13.64
C GLU A 53 -15.77 26.49 -13.88
N MET A 54 -15.30 26.40 -15.13
CA MET A 54 -14.07 25.68 -15.47
C MET A 54 -12.85 26.27 -14.75
N VAL A 55 -12.71 27.60 -14.74
CA VAL A 55 -11.62 28.29 -14.03
C VAL A 55 -11.73 28.07 -12.51
N ALA A 56 -12.93 28.11 -11.95
CA ALA A 56 -13.17 27.83 -10.53
C ALA A 56 -12.83 26.37 -10.17
N LEU A 57 -13.12 25.41 -11.04
CA LEU A 57 -12.76 24.01 -10.86
C LEU A 57 -11.25 23.78 -10.97
N GLU A 58 -10.61 24.46 -11.92
CA GLU A 58 -9.16 24.36 -12.13
C GLU A 58 -8.36 24.95 -10.97
N THR A 59 -8.79 26.10 -10.44
CA THR A 59 -8.20 26.70 -9.23
C THR A 59 -8.37 25.79 -8.00
N LYS A 60 -9.56 25.19 -7.81
CA LYS A 60 -9.76 24.16 -6.77
C LYS A 60 -8.83 22.97 -6.97
N LYS A 61 -8.71 22.44 -8.19
CA LYS A 61 -7.78 21.34 -8.50
C LYS A 61 -6.34 21.68 -8.15
N GLN A 62 -5.88 22.90 -8.48
CA GLN A 62 -4.55 23.38 -8.12
C GLN A 62 -4.37 23.49 -6.60
N SER A 63 -5.40 23.91 -5.86
CA SER A 63 -5.33 23.98 -4.40
C SER A 63 -5.18 22.62 -3.71
N TYR A 64 -5.64 21.53 -4.35
CA TYR A 64 -5.46 20.16 -3.84
C TYR A 64 -4.10 19.54 -4.15
N GLN A 65 -3.36 20.02 -5.16
CA GLN A 65 -2.02 19.49 -5.48
C GLN A 65 -1.02 19.55 -4.30
N PRO A 66 -0.88 20.64 -3.53
CA PRO A 66 0.03 20.65 -2.39
C PRO A 66 -0.40 19.66 -1.29
N ILE A 67 -1.70 19.48 -1.09
CA ILE A 67 -2.23 18.51 -0.12
C ILE A 67 -1.87 17.09 -0.54
N ILE A 68 -2.04 16.75 -1.82
CA ILE A 68 -1.64 15.43 -2.36
C ILE A 68 -0.13 15.21 -2.16
N LYS A 69 0.70 16.21 -2.44
CA LYS A 69 2.15 16.11 -2.21
C LYS A 69 2.49 15.88 -0.73
N GLN A 70 1.81 16.57 0.19
CA GLN A 70 2.00 16.35 1.63
C GLN A 70 1.57 14.94 2.06
N ILE A 71 0.48 14.42 1.50
CA ILE A 71 0.03 13.04 1.77
C ILE A 71 1.09 12.05 1.28
N GLU A 72 1.67 12.26 0.10
CA GLU A 72 2.74 11.39 -0.42
C GLU A 72 4.01 11.44 0.45
N THR A 73 4.42 12.62 0.92
CA THR A 73 5.57 12.74 1.84
C THR A 73 5.29 12.04 3.16
N LEU A 74 4.12 12.28 3.77
CA LEU A 74 3.72 11.62 5.01
C LEU A 74 3.62 10.10 4.86
N LYS A 75 3.13 9.61 3.72
CA LYS A 75 3.07 8.17 3.43
C LYS A 75 4.46 7.56 3.34
N LYS A 76 5.41 8.24 2.69
CA LYS A 76 6.81 7.79 2.61
C LYS A 76 7.47 7.77 3.99
N GLU A 77 7.27 8.81 4.79
CA GLU A 77 7.79 8.88 6.16
C GLU A 77 7.21 7.77 7.04
N LYS A 78 5.89 7.56 6.98
CA LYS A 78 5.23 6.47 7.70
C LYS A 78 5.81 5.11 7.32
N GLN A 79 5.97 4.83 6.03
CA GLN A 79 6.54 3.57 5.55
C GLN A 79 7.98 3.36 6.06
N LEU A 80 8.79 4.41 6.09
CA LEU A 80 10.15 4.36 6.61
C LEU A 80 10.17 4.08 8.12
N VAL A 81 9.29 4.72 8.89
CA VAL A 81 9.14 4.47 10.33
C VAL A 81 8.66 3.04 10.60
N GLU A 82 7.68 2.55 9.83
CA GLU A 82 7.18 1.18 9.94
C GLU A 82 8.27 0.14 9.66
N GLN A 83 9.08 0.34 8.62
CA GLN A 83 10.23 -0.54 8.31
C GLN A 83 11.25 -0.58 9.44
N LYS A 84 11.56 0.58 10.03
CA LYS A 84 12.47 0.65 11.19
C LYS A 84 11.87 -0.07 12.40
N LEU A 85 10.59 0.15 12.66
CA LEU A 85 9.89 -0.48 13.78
C LEU A 85 9.86 -2.01 13.62
N ASP A 86 9.60 -2.50 12.40
CA ASP A 86 9.60 -3.93 12.10
C ASP A 86 10.99 -4.55 12.26
N SER A 87 12.03 -3.86 11.79
CA SER A 87 13.43 -4.26 12.01
C SER A 87 13.78 -4.31 13.50
N ILE A 88 13.31 -3.35 14.31
CA ILE A 88 13.53 -3.35 15.76
C ILE A 88 12.76 -4.50 16.43
N LYS A 89 11.50 -4.73 16.06
CA LYS A 89 10.68 -5.81 16.62
C LYS A 89 11.28 -7.18 16.32
N THR A 90 11.73 -7.42 15.09
CA THR A 90 12.37 -8.68 14.70
C THR A 90 13.67 -8.90 15.46
N LEU A 91 14.49 -7.86 15.64
CA LEU A 91 15.70 -7.93 16.48
C LEU A 91 15.38 -8.18 17.96
N GLN A 92 14.39 -7.50 18.53
CA GLN A 92 13.98 -7.69 19.92
C GLN A 92 13.41 -9.10 20.18
N ALA A 93 12.55 -9.59 19.28
CA ALA A 93 12.01 -10.94 19.34
C ALA A 93 13.12 -11.99 19.23
N GLY A 94 14.04 -11.83 18.27
CA GLY A 94 15.19 -12.71 18.12
C GLY A 94 16.09 -12.73 19.37
N ALA A 95 16.35 -11.57 19.97
CA ALA A 95 17.16 -11.48 21.18
C ALA A 95 16.51 -12.20 22.38
N MET A 96 15.20 -12.02 22.60
CA MET A 96 14.48 -12.71 23.68
C MET A 96 14.48 -14.23 23.49
N VAL A 97 14.28 -14.70 22.26
CA VAL A 97 14.32 -16.13 21.93
C VAL A 97 15.70 -16.73 22.22
N THR A 98 16.79 -16.06 21.80
CA THR A 98 18.15 -16.53 22.07
C THR A 98 18.45 -16.67 23.55
N VAL A 99 18.03 -15.70 24.38
CA VAL A 99 18.23 -15.76 25.83
C VAL A 99 17.45 -16.92 26.44
N ARG A 100 16.20 -17.13 26.03
CA ARG A 100 15.37 -18.23 26.52
C ARG A 100 15.92 -19.60 26.11
N VAL A 101 16.37 -19.73 24.87
CA VAL A 101 17.03 -20.94 24.35
C VAL A 101 18.28 -21.27 25.16
N LEU A 102 19.11 -20.26 25.46
CA LEU A 102 20.31 -20.45 26.28
C LEU A 102 19.97 -20.90 27.70
N ASP A 103 18.94 -20.32 28.31
CA ASP A 103 18.44 -20.68 29.65
C ASP A 103 17.88 -22.12 29.69
N GLU A 104 17.11 -22.51 28.68
CA GLU A 104 16.61 -23.88 28.53
C GLU A 104 17.73 -24.91 28.34
N VAL A 105 18.74 -24.60 27.53
CA VAL A 105 19.92 -25.48 27.40
C VAL A 105 20.69 -25.58 28.72
N ALA A 106 20.95 -24.46 29.38
CA ALA A 106 21.70 -24.44 30.63
C ALA A 106 20.97 -25.19 31.75
N SER A 107 19.65 -24.99 31.89
CA SER A 107 18.84 -25.63 32.93
C SER A 107 18.66 -27.13 32.73
N ARG A 108 18.61 -27.61 31.48
CA ARG A 108 18.47 -29.03 31.16
C ARG A 108 19.79 -29.79 31.04
N THR A 109 20.93 -29.10 31.05
CA THR A 109 22.24 -29.77 30.98
C THR A 109 22.60 -30.44 32.31
N PRO A 110 22.77 -31.78 32.38
CA PRO A 110 23.15 -32.46 33.62
C PRO A 110 24.62 -32.21 33.96
N THR A 111 24.90 -31.24 34.83
CA THR A 111 26.27 -30.78 35.16
C THR A 111 27.17 -31.87 35.75
N SER A 112 26.61 -32.94 36.30
CA SER A 112 27.36 -34.05 36.90
C SER A 112 27.83 -35.12 35.91
N ARG A 113 27.24 -35.19 34.71
CA ARG A 113 27.47 -36.31 33.77
C ARG A 113 27.83 -35.86 32.35
N MET A 114 27.70 -34.57 32.03
CA MET A 114 28.16 -34.01 30.77
C MET A 114 28.53 -32.53 30.90
N TRP A 115 29.27 -32.04 29.91
CA TRP A 115 29.52 -30.62 29.72
C TRP A 115 29.52 -30.26 28.24
N LEU A 116 29.26 -28.99 27.94
CA LEU A 116 29.26 -28.44 26.59
C LEU A 116 30.60 -27.73 26.32
N ASN A 117 31.18 -28.00 25.17
CA ASN A 117 32.37 -27.32 24.67
C ASN A 117 32.00 -26.14 23.77
N SER A 118 30.91 -26.27 23.02
CA SER A 118 30.53 -25.30 22.00
C SER A 118 29.02 -25.24 21.81
N LEU A 119 28.49 -24.03 21.69
CA LEU A 119 27.09 -23.75 21.38
C LEU A 119 27.03 -22.71 20.27
N GLN A 120 26.40 -23.07 19.15
CA GLN A 120 26.21 -22.19 18.00
C GLN A 120 24.74 -22.16 17.61
N GLN A 121 24.14 -20.98 17.59
CA GLN A 121 22.78 -20.78 17.08
C GLN A 121 22.85 -19.99 15.77
N SER A 122 22.22 -20.50 14.71
CA SER A 122 22.13 -19.84 13.42
C SER A 122 20.79 -20.14 12.74
N ALA A 123 20.08 -19.09 12.33
CA ALA A 123 18.85 -19.18 11.54
C ALA A 123 17.82 -20.21 12.06
N GLY A 124 17.59 -20.25 13.37
CA GLY A 124 16.63 -21.19 13.98
C GLY A 124 17.15 -22.63 14.17
N ARG A 125 18.44 -22.88 13.93
CA ARG A 125 19.10 -24.13 14.31
C ARG A 125 20.11 -23.89 15.42
N LEU A 126 20.16 -24.82 16.36
CA LEU A 126 21.10 -24.86 17.46
C LEU A 126 22.01 -26.07 17.30
N GLN A 127 23.31 -25.83 17.30
CA GLN A 127 24.34 -26.86 17.29
C GLN A 127 25.02 -26.88 18.65
N LEU A 128 25.03 -28.06 19.27
CA LEU A 128 25.65 -28.29 20.57
C LEU A 128 26.75 -29.33 20.40
N GLN A 129 27.92 -29.04 20.95
CA GLN A 129 29.03 -29.98 21.00
C GLN A 129 29.50 -30.09 22.44
N GLY A 130 29.73 -31.31 22.90
CA GLY A 130 30.07 -31.57 24.28
C GLY A 130 30.66 -32.94 24.49
N ILE A 131 30.90 -33.23 25.77
CA ILE A 131 31.42 -34.53 26.22
C ILE A 131 30.48 -35.03 27.31
N ALA A 132 30.09 -36.29 27.20
CA ALA A 132 29.23 -37.00 28.13
C ALA A 132 29.93 -38.24 28.68
N LEU A 133 29.47 -38.71 29.83
CA LEU A 133 29.97 -39.92 30.49
C LEU A 133 29.68 -41.18 29.67
N ASP A 134 28.47 -41.29 29.13
CA ASP A 134 27.98 -42.46 28.40
C ASP A 134 26.94 -42.07 27.33
N ASN A 135 26.62 -43.02 26.45
CA ASN A 135 25.59 -42.82 25.43
C ASN A 135 24.18 -42.66 26.03
N GLU A 136 23.95 -43.22 27.22
CA GLU A 136 22.68 -43.10 27.93
C GLU A 136 22.43 -41.65 28.36
N THR A 137 23.44 -40.97 28.88
CA THR A 137 23.38 -39.55 29.25
C THR A 137 23.10 -38.68 28.02
N ILE A 138 23.66 -39.02 26.84
CA ILE A 138 23.36 -38.30 25.59
C ILE A 138 21.89 -38.50 25.20
N ALA A 139 21.38 -39.73 25.24
CA ALA A 139 20.00 -40.04 24.88
C ALA A 139 18.98 -39.39 25.84
N GLN A 140 19.27 -39.40 27.15
CA GLN A 140 18.43 -38.72 28.14
C GLN A 140 18.43 -37.20 27.92
N TYR A 141 19.59 -36.61 27.61
CA TYR A 141 19.67 -35.18 27.32
C TYR A 141 18.90 -34.80 26.05
N MET A 142 18.97 -35.62 24.99
CA MET A 142 18.13 -35.45 23.79
C MET A 142 16.64 -35.43 24.15
N GLN A 143 16.16 -36.41 24.93
CA GLN A 143 14.77 -36.45 25.37
C GLN A 143 14.38 -35.26 26.24
N GLN A 144 15.26 -34.82 27.13
CA GLN A 144 15.01 -33.65 27.96
C GLN A 144 14.91 -32.38 27.11
N LEU A 145 15.74 -32.22 26.08
CA LEU A 145 15.65 -31.08 25.17
C LEU A 145 14.35 -31.12 24.35
N GLU A 146 13.95 -32.28 23.82
CA GLU A 146 12.69 -32.45 23.07
C GLU A 146 11.43 -32.23 23.92
N ALA A 147 11.55 -32.31 25.25
CA ALA A 147 10.47 -31.97 26.17
C ALA A 147 10.30 -30.46 26.42
N SER A 148 11.07 -29.60 25.74
CA SER A 148 10.93 -28.15 25.81
C SER A 148 9.99 -27.63 24.73
N GLU A 149 9.17 -26.63 25.04
CA GLU A 149 8.30 -25.98 24.05
C GLU A 149 9.08 -25.16 23.00
N TYR A 150 10.38 -24.94 23.24
CA TYR A 150 11.26 -24.16 22.38
C TYR A 150 12.11 -25.02 21.43
N PHE A 151 12.06 -26.35 21.58
CA PHE A 151 12.86 -27.30 20.79
C PHE A 151 11.94 -28.37 20.21
N GLU A 152 12.09 -28.68 18.92
CA GLU A 152 11.33 -29.77 18.31
C GLU A 152 12.08 -31.10 18.42
N LYS A 153 12.83 -31.46 17.37
CA LYS A 153 13.51 -32.73 17.26
C LYS A 153 15.01 -32.52 17.34
N THR A 154 15.66 -33.37 18.14
CA THR A 154 17.10 -33.39 18.28
C THR A 154 17.70 -34.45 17.37
N GLU A 155 18.73 -34.08 16.62
CA GLU A 155 19.44 -34.99 15.72
C GLU A 155 20.88 -35.16 16.20
N LEU A 156 21.28 -36.41 16.44
CA LEU A 156 22.67 -36.75 16.75
C LEU A 156 23.49 -36.78 15.46
N THR A 157 24.33 -35.77 15.28
CA THR A 157 25.19 -35.63 14.09
C THR A 157 26.44 -36.50 14.21
N SER A 158 27.01 -36.62 15.40
CA SER A 158 28.20 -37.46 15.64
C SER A 158 28.29 -37.88 17.10
N SER A 159 28.78 -39.10 17.33
CA SER A 159 29.20 -39.58 18.65
C SER A 159 30.47 -40.40 18.50
N ALA A 160 31.51 -40.05 19.26
CA ALA A 160 32.79 -40.73 19.23
C ALA A 160 33.33 -40.93 20.66
N GLN A 161 34.18 -41.94 20.85
CA GLN A 161 34.87 -42.12 22.12
C GLN A 161 36.11 -41.22 22.18
N THR A 162 36.29 -40.53 23.30
CA THR A 162 37.40 -39.64 23.55
C THR A 162 37.97 -39.94 24.94
N ASP A 163 39.30 -40.00 25.05
CA ASP A 163 39.97 -40.15 26.33
C ASP A 163 40.30 -38.76 26.90
N VAL A 164 39.60 -38.36 27.97
CA VAL A 164 39.90 -37.12 28.71
C VAL A 164 40.40 -37.54 30.09
N ALA A 165 41.55 -37.02 30.51
CA ALA A 165 42.12 -37.31 31.84
C ALA A 165 42.19 -38.82 32.19
N LYS A 166 42.50 -39.68 31.19
CA LYS A 166 42.55 -41.16 31.29
C LYS A 166 41.20 -41.85 31.56
N GLN A 167 40.09 -41.17 31.35
CA GLN A 167 38.74 -41.74 31.38
C GLN A 167 38.15 -41.79 29.97
N LYS A 168 37.52 -42.92 29.65
CA LYS A 168 36.81 -43.14 28.38
C LYS A 168 35.47 -42.41 28.43
N LEU A 169 35.36 -41.31 27.71
CA LEU A 169 34.14 -40.50 27.60
C LEU A 169 33.63 -40.49 26.17
N LYS A 170 32.46 -39.90 25.95
CA LYS A 170 31.81 -39.78 24.65
C LYS A 170 31.73 -38.32 24.23
N SER A 171 32.41 -37.94 23.16
CA SER A 171 32.15 -36.67 22.50
C SER A 171 30.89 -36.79 21.66
N PHE A 172 30.09 -35.73 21.62
CA PHE A 172 28.85 -35.69 20.84
C PHE A 172 28.67 -34.35 20.15
N ALA A 173 27.97 -34.40 19.01
CA ALA A 173 27.48 -33.23 18.31
C ALA A 173 25.97 -33.43 18.03
N LEU A 174 25.17 -32.47 18.49
CA LEU A 174 23.72 -32.45 18.34
C LEU A 174 23.31 -31.24 17.50
N THR A 175 22.32 -31.44 16.64
CA THR A 175 21.63 -30.36 15.91
C THR A 175 20.17 -30.36 16.33
N ILE A 176 19.63 -29.18 16.63
CA ILE A 176 18.27 -29.00 17.16
C ILE A 176 17.61 -27.87 16.38
N ASN A 177 16.34 -28.06 16.00
CA ASN A 177 15.54 -26.97 15.45
C ASN A 177 14.88 -26.20 16.60
N VAL A 178 15.10 -24.89 16.63
CA VAL A 178 14.53 -23.96 17.60
C VAL A 178 13.23 -23.42 17.03
N ILE A 179 12.16 -23.58 17.78
CA ILE A 179 10.87 -22.99 17.46
C ILE A 179 10.56 -21.84 18.42
N VAL A 180 9.91 -20.81 17.89
CA VAL A 180 9.31 -19.76 18.72
C VAL A 180 7.87 -20.18 18.93
N PRO A 181 7.45 -20.58 20.15
CA PRO A 181 6.05 -20.86 20.41
C PRO A 181 5.25 -19.59 20.12
N ASN A 182 4.32 -19.67 19.17
CA ASN A 182 3.37 -18.60 18.92
C ASN A 182 2.49 -18.47 20.16
N SER A 183 2.63 -17.36 20.88
CA SER A 183 1.69 -16.90 21.92
C SER A 183 0.36 -16.50 21.31
#